data_AF-A0A3D5YC09-F1
#
_entry.id   AF-A0A3D5YC09-F1
#
_cell.length_a   1.000
_cell.length_b   1.000
_cell.length_c   1.000
_cell.angle_alpha   90.00
_cell.angle_beta   90.00
_cell.angle_gamma   90.00
#
_symmetry.space_group_name_H-M   'P 1'
#
loop_
_entity.id
_entity.type
_entity.pdbx_description
1 polymer ?
#
loop_
_entity_poly.entity_id
_entity_poly.type
_entity_poly.pdbx_seq_one_letter_code
_entity_poly.pdbx_strand_id
1 'polypeptide(L)'
;EYKSARDVFEEIRKEAPGYQDISFDSLNNTGVLVKGHGAEKQGSRGQGVKGSSETKINPSNPRTLEPSNPYLDDYPFLLITGNHLFHSGRLSQKADVLKRLLPESFVEISDKDAAALGIKEGDRVIVKGKHHEAVLRVRVKQGSLKGTAFIPENFEDVPVNCFFKKGEGIPRVKISKQ
;
A
#
# COMPACT_ATOMS: atom_id res chain seq x y z
N GLU A 1 -18.24 15.41 -28.81
CA GLU A 1 -17.78 16.22 -27.66
C GLU A 1 -18.70 16.01 -26.48
N TYR A 2 -18.14 15.85 -25.28
CA TYR A 2 -18.89 15.74 -24.03
C TYR A 2 -18.96 17.11 -23.36
N LYS A 3 -20.14 17.52 -22.89
CA LYS A 3 -20.37 18.82 -22.24
C LYS A 3 -20.35 18.71 -20.72
N SER A 4 -20.46 17.50 -20.18
CA SER A 4 -20.50 17.24 -18.75
C SER A 4 -20.06 15.81 -18.41
N ALA A 5 -19.76 15.57 -17.13
CA ALA A 5 -19.50 14.22 -16.61
C ALA A 5 -20.68 13.25 -16.81
N ARG A 6 -21.92 13.79 -16.88
CA ARG A 6 -23.11 13.01 -17.19
C ARG A 6 -23.07 12.43 -18.61
N ASP A 7 -22.61 13.19 -19.59
CA ASP A 7 -22.57 12.72 -20.98
C ASP A 7 -21.57 11.56 -21.13
N VAL A 8 -20.43 11.64 -20.43
CA VAL A 8 -19.44 10.56 -20.37
C VAL A 8 -20.02 9.32 -19.66
N PHE A 9 -20.76 9.52 -18.57
CA PHE A 9 -21.39 8.42 -17.86
C PHE A 9 -22.45 7.69 -18.69
N GLU A 10 -23.26 8.42 -19.47
CA GLU A 10 -24.24 7.82 -20.38
C GLU A 10 -23.60 7.04 -21.53
N GLU A 11 -22.39 7.41 -21.97
CA GLU A 11 -21.60 6.58 -22.90
C GLU A 11 -21.13 5.29 -22.22
N ILE A 12 -20.51 5.38 -21.03
CA ILE A 12 -20.06 4.20 -20.27
C ILE A 12 -21.22 3.23 -20.03
N ARG A 13 -22.41 3.76 -19.71
CA ARG A 13 -23.62 2.96 -19.51
C ARG A 13 -24.03 2.17 -20.77
N LYS A 14 -23.86 2.74 -21.96
CA LYS A 14 -24.18 2.06 -23.23
C LYS A 14 -23.18 0.96 -23.54
N GLU A 15 -21.89 1.22 -23.31
CA GLU A 15 -20.79 0.32 -23.68
C GLU A 15 -20.49 -0.77 -22.64
N ALA A 16 -20.73 -0.52 -21.35
CA ALA A 16 -20.40 -1.43 -20.26
C ALA A 16 -21.68 -2.04 -19.62
N PRO A 17 -21.98 -3.32 -19.88
CA PRO A 17 -23.19 -3.99 -19.37
C PRO A 17 -23.42 -3.90 -17.86
N GLY A 18 -22.34 -3.85 -17.05
CA GLY A 18 -22.44 -3.70 -15.60
C GLY A 18 -22.99 -2.36 -15.10
N TYR A 19 -22.98 -1.33 -15.97
CA TYR A 19 -23.44 0.02 -15.67
C TYR A 19 -24.84 0.33 -16.21
N GLN A 20 -25.43 -0.53 -17.05
CA GLN A 20 -26.70 -0.28 -17.75
C GLN A 20 -27.88 0.09 -16.83
N ASP A 21 -27.91 -0.51 -15.63
CA ASP A 21 -28.93 -0.33 -14.60
C ASP A 21 -28.67 0.90 -13.70
N ILE A 22 -27.58 1.64 -13.91
CA ILE A 22 -27.18 2.79 -13.07
C ILE A 22 -27.48 4.09 -13.83
N SER A 23 -28.19 5.02 -13.19
CA SER A 23 -28.40 6.37 -13.72
C SER A 23 -27.50 7.37 -13.01
N PHE A 24 -27.15 8.46 -13.69
CA PHE A 24 -26.34 9.52 -13.08
C PHE A 24 -27.01 10.12 -11.83
N ASP A 25 -28.34 10.22 -11.82
CA ASP A 25 -29.10 10.75 -10.69
C ASP A 25 -29.13 9.83 -9.46
N SER A 26 -29.04 8.49 -9.66
CA SER A 26 -29.10 7.54 -8.54
C SER A 26 -27.82 7.53 -7.69
N LEU A 27 -26.74 8.15 -8.18
CA LEU A 27 -25.45 8.23 -7.49
C LEU A 27 -25.45 9.24 -6.33
N ASN A 28 -26.30 10.27 -6.36
CA ASN A 28 -26.14 11.43 -5.48
C ASN A 28 -26.44 11.20 -3.99
N ASN A 29 -27.21 10.17 -3.61
CA ASN A 29 -27.67 10.02 -2.22
C ASN A 29 -27.44 8.64 -1.58
N THR A 30 -27.54 7.55 -2.35
CA THR A 30 -27.46 6.18 -1.80
C THR A 30 -26.22 5.42 -2.24
N GLY A 31 -25.57 5.88 -3.31
CA GLY A 31 -24.56 5.11 -4.05
C GLY A 31 -25.17 3.87 -4.71
N VAL A 32 -24.49 3.34 -5.73
CA VAL A 32 -24.88 2.09 -6.40
C VAL A 32 -23.64 1.24 -6.59
N LEU A 33 -23.76 -0.07 -6.38
CA LEU A 33 -22.70 -1.02 -6.71
C LEU A 33 -22.83 -1.44 -8.17
N VAL A 34 -21.72 -1.37 -8.90
CA VAL A 34 -21.63 -1.86 -10.26
C VAL A 34 -21.80 -3.38 -10.24
N LYS A 35 -22.75 -3.87 -11.02
CA LYS A 35 -22.99 -5.30 -11.16
C LYS A 35 -21.95 -5.90 -12.12
N GLY A 36 -21.37 -7.03 -11.74
CA GLY A 36 -20.53 -7.80 -12.66
C GLY A 36 -21.34 -8.31 -13.85
N HIS A 37 -20.67 -8.59 -14.98
CA HIS A 37 -21.29 -9.27 -16.12
C HIS A 37 -22.01 -10.57 -15.66
N GLY A 38 -23.28 -10.73 -16.01
CA GLY A 38 -24.09 -11.91 -15.65
C GLY A 38 -24.80 -11.86 -14.30
N ALA A 39 -24.74 -10.75 -13.57
CA ALA A 39 -25.52 -10.59 -12.34
C ALA A 39 -26.98 -10.23 -12.68
N GLU A 40 -27.87 -11.24 -12.65
CA GLU A 40 -29.30 -11.01 -12.70
C GLU A 40 -29.77 -10.08 -11.56
N LYS A 41 -30.92 -9.43 -11.78
CA LYS A 41 -31.58 -8.48 -10.87
C LYS A 41 -31.80 -9.08 -9.48
N GLN A 42 -30.81 -9.01 -8.61
CA GLN A 42 -31.00 -9.15 -7.17
C GLN A 42 -30.62 -7.85 -6.49
N GLY A 43 -31.63 -7.28 -5.83
CA GLY A 43 -31.46 -6.14 -4.95
C GLY A 43 -30.74 -6.52 -3.67
N SER A 44 -30.44 -5.48 -2.92
CA SER A 44 -29.89 -5.43 -1.57
C SER A 44 -28.37 -5.60 -1.43
N ARG A 45 -27.81 -4.63 -0.70
CA ARG A 45 -26.44 -4.60 -0.16
C ARG A 45 -26.12 -5.94 0.50
N GLY A 46 -25.01 -6.56 0.08
CA GLY A 46 -24.30 -7.56 0.89
C GLY A 46 -24.60 -9.03 0.62
N GLN A 47 -25.48 -9.39 -0.32
CA GLN A 47 -25.56 -10.79 -0.76
C GLN A 47 -24.57 -11.02 -1.91
N GLY A 48 -23.62 -11.92 -1.68
CA GLY A 48 -22.67 -12.35 -2.68
C GLY A 48 -23.39 -12.76 -3.95
N VAL A 49 -23.03 -12.13 -5.06
CA VAL A 49 -23.50 -12.53 -6.38
C VAL A 49 -23.04 -13.96 -6.60
N LYS A 50 -23.97 -14.92 -6.63
CA LYS A 50 -23.70 -16.24 -7.23
C LYS A 50 -23.51 -15.99 -8.71
N GLY A 51 -22.30 -15.62 -9.09
CA GLY A 51 -21.90 -15.57 -10.49
C GLY A 51 -22.08 -16.96 -11.06
N SER A 52 -22.97 -17.11 -12.04
CA SER A 52 -23.12 -18.30 -12.85
C SER A 52 -21.99 -18.39 -13.88
N SER A 53 -20.75 -18.25 -13.42
CA SER A 53 -19.58 -18.65 -14.17
C SER A 53 -18.95 -19.77 -13.37
N GLU A 54 -18.89 -20.97 -13.96
CA GLU A 54 -18.09 -22.10 -13.51
C GLU A 54 -16.59 -21.77 -13.57
N THR A 55 -16.20 -20.61 -13.05
CA THR A 55 -14.80 -20.28 -12.80
C THR A 55 -14.39 -21.18 -11.66
N LYS A 56 -13.97 -22.40 -12.01
CA LYS A 56 -13.10 -23.21 -11.17
C LYS A 56 -12.01 -22.26 -10.73
N ILE A 57 -12.07 -21.80 -9.48
CA ILE A 57 -11.00 -21.03 -8.87
C ILE A 57 -9.82 -21.97 -8.96
N ASN A 58 -8.95 -21.76 -9.94
CA ASN A 58 -7.75 -22.54 -10.07
C ASN A 58 -6.92 -22.10 -8.86
N PRO A 59 -6.74 -22.95 -7.82
CA PRO A 59 -5.91 -22.58 -6.71
C PRO A 59 -4.49 -22.59 -7.28
N SER A 60 -4.07 -21.46 -7.82
CA SER A 60 -2.68 -21.26 -8.20
C SER A 60 -1.89 -21.46 -6.94
N ASN A 61 -1.19 -22.59 -6.86
CA ASN A 61 -0.38 -22.92 -5.70
C ASN A 61 0.67 -21.80 -5.61
N PRO A 62 0.67 -20.97 -4.55
CA PRO A 62 1.62 -19.89 -4.46
C PRO A 62 3.01 -20.52 -4.52
N ARG A 63 3.78 -20.20 -5.57
CA ARG A 63 5.17 -20.61 -5.63
C ARG A 63 5.86 -19.91 -4.47
N THR A 64 6.27 -20.67 -3.47
CA THR A 64 7.26 -20.22 -2.50
C THR A 64 8.54 -19.99 -3.26
N LEU A 65 8.74 -18.76 -3.72
CA LEU A 65 10.05 -18.31 -4.16
C LEU A 65 10.86 -18.16 -2.88
N GLU A 66 11.65 -19.19 -2.54
CA GLU A 66 12.76 -19.05 -1.60
C GLU A 66 13.51 -17.78 -2.02
N PRO A 67 13.61 -16.75 -1.18
CA PRO A 67 14.35 -15.55 -1.53
C PRO A 67 15.82 -15.96 -1.65
N SER A 68 16.26 -16.31 -2.86
CA SER A 68 17.66 -16.56 -3.17
C SER A 68 18.39 -15.23 -3.12
N ASN A 69 18.73 -14.77 -1.92
CA ASN A 69 19.47 -13.54 -1.76
C ASN A 69 20.80 -13.80 -1.03
N PRO A 70 21.94 -13.80 -1.73
CA PRO A 70 23.26 -14.03 -1.15
C PRO A 70 23.74 -12.89 -0.21
N TYR A 71 22.95 -11.82 -0.02
CA TYR A 71 23.32 -10.64 0.77
C TYR A 71 22.81 -10.66 2.22
N LEU A 72 22.55 -11.84 2.79
CA LEU A 72 22.09 -11.97 4.19
C LEU A 72 23.01 -11.27 5.19
N ASP A 73 24.32 -11.22 4.91
CA ASP A 73 25.31 -10.71 5.85
C ASP A 73 25.45 -9.17 5.85
N ASP A 74 25.32 -8.50 4.70
CA ASP A 74 25.49 -7.04 4.61
C ASP A 74 24.20 -6.25 4.91
N TYR A 75 23.04 -6.84 4.63
CA TYR A 75 21.72 -6.20 4.76
C TYR A 75 20.77 -7.07 5.60
N PRO A 76 20.90 -7.01 6.95
CA PRO A 76 20.22 -7.95 7.82
C PRO A 76 18.71 -7.73 7.93
N PHE A 77 18.18 -6.54 7.58
CA PHE A 77 16.75 -6.23 7.72
C PHE A 77 15.98 -6.40 6.41
N LEU A 78 14.80 -7.00 6.45
CA LEU A 78 13.85 -6.98 5.34
C LEU A 78 13.09 -5.65 5.34
N LEU A 79 13.06 -4.94 4.21
CA LEU A 79 12.30 -3.70 4.09
C LEU A 79 10.84 -4.03 3.76
N ILE A 80 9.92 -3.55 4.60
CA ILE A 80 8.47 -3.61 4.43
C ILE A 80 7.97 -2.19 4.25
N THR A 81 7.05 -1.99 3.31
CA THR A 81 6.49 -0.66 3.02
C THR A 81 4.98 -0.76 2.93
N GLY A 82 4.31 0.36 3.16
CA GLY A 82 2.86 0.44 3.02
C GLY A 82 2.29 1.76 3.53
N ASN A 83 0.97 1.82 3.57
CA ASN A 83 0.25 3.01 3.99
C ASN A 83 0.31 3.23 5.50
N HIS A 84 0.38 4.49 5.91
CA HIS A 84 0.15 4.89 7.29
C HIS A 84 -1.28 5.41 7.49
N LEU A 85 -1.81 5.31 8.70
CA LEU A 85 -3.19 5.73 9.02
C LEU A 85 -3.50 7.18 8.59
N PHE A 86 -2.55 8.09 8.80
CA PHE A 86 -2.74 9.53 8.57
C PHE A 86 -2.37 10.00 7.16
N HIS A 87 -1.64 9.20 6.39
CA HIS A 87 -1.17 9.61 5.08
C HIS A 87 -1.41 8.50 4.05
N SER A 88 -2.09 8.86 2.97
CA SER A 88 -2.40 7.98 1.83
C SER A 88 -1.83 8.53 0.51
N GLY A 89 -0.85 9.43 0.60
CA GLY A 89 -0.16 10.05 -0.52
C GLY A 89 -0.24 11.56 -0.54
N ARG A 90 0.08 12.15 -1.69
CA ARG A 90 0.37 13.58 -1.87
C ARG A 90 -0.70 14.55 -1.35
N LEU A 91 -1.99 14.23 -1.52
CA LEU A 91 -3.06 15.13 -1.06
C LEU A 91 -3.13 15.23 0.46
N SER A 92 -2.91 14.12 1.17
CA SER A 92 -2.95 14.08 2.63
C SER A 92 -1.85 14.92 3.28
N GLN A 93 -0.70 15.08 2.61
CA GLN A 93 0.40 15.92 3.09
C GLN A 93 0.12 17.42 2.99
N LYS A 94 -0.89 17.83 2.22
CA LYS A 94 -1.35 19.22 2.14
C LYS A 94 -2.33 19.60 3.25
N ALA A 95 -2.82 18.64 4.03
CA ALA A 95 -3.72 18.90 5.14
C ALA A 95 -2.94 19.22 6.42
N ASP A 96 -3.09 20.44 6.95
CA ASP A 96 -2.34 20.90 8.12
C ASP A 96 -2.50 20.01 9.35
N VAL A 97 -3.72 19.50 9.57
CA VAL A 97 -4.01 18.61 10.70
C VAL A 97 -3.23 17.30 10.60
N LEU A 98 -3.23 16.67 9.42
CA LEU A 98 -2.53 15.40 9.19
C LEU A 98 -1.01 15.59 9.29
N LYS A 99 -0.50 16.67 8.69
CA LYS A 99 0.92 17.03 8.77
C LYS A 99 1.39 17.30 10.21
N ARG A 100 0.52 17.82 11.09
CA ARG A 100 0.86 17.96 12.53
C ARG A 100 0.90 16.63 13.27
N LEU A 101 0.03 15.67 12.89
CA LEU A 101 -0.02 14.35 13.53
C LEU A 101 1.20 13.49 13.18
N LEU A 102 1.67 13.56 11.93
CA LEU A 102 2.86 12.85 11.48
C LEU A 102 3.66 13.72 10.50
N PRO A 103 4.58 14.55 11.01
CA PRO A 103 5.24 15.58 10.19
C PRO A 103 6.32 15.03 9.24
N GLU A 104 6.91 13.89 9.56
CA GLU A 104 7.99 13.28 8.78
C GLU A 104 7.85 11.76 8.72
N SER A 105 8.51 11.16 7.72
CA SER A 105 8.63 9.71 7.63
C SER A 105 9.55 9.15 8.71
N PHE A 106 9.38 7.87 9.02
CA PHE A 106 10.14 7.16 10.03
C PHE A 106 10.48 5.76 9.56
N VAL A 107 11.47 5.14 10.22
CA VAL A 107 11.70 3.71 10.12
C VAL A 107 11.25 3.04 11.42
N GLU A 108 10.32 2.11 11.32
CA GLU A 108 9.88 1.31 12.46
C GLU A 108 10.66 0.01 12.56
N ILE A 109 11.18 -0.28 13.76
CA ILE A 109 11.91 -1.51 14.08
C ILE A 109 11.41 -2.12 15.40
N SER A 110 11.66 -3.41 15.57
CA SER A 110 11.38 -4.13 16.82
C SER A 110 12.21 -3.58 17.98
N ASP A 111 11.67 -3.64 19.19
CA ASP A 111 12.37 -3.30 20.45
C ASP A 111 13.66 -4.11 20.63
N LYS A 112 13.64 -5.39 20.25
CA LYS A 112 14.82 -6.27 20.29
C LYS A 112 15.92 -5.85 19.33
N ASP A 113 15.56 -5.40 18.14
CA ASP A 113 16.52 -4.96 17.13
C ASP A 113 17.09 -3.58 17.47
N ALA A 114 16.24 -2.68 17.98
CA ALA A 114 16.67 -1.40 18.50
C ALA A 114 17.70 -1.58 19.64
N ALA A 115 17.43 -2.48 20.58
CA ALA A 115 18.35 -2.81 21.66
C ALA A 115 19.67 -3.42 21.15
N ALA A 116 19.61 -4.34 20.19
CA ALA A 116 20.80 -4.96 19.60
C ALA A 116 21.69 -3.95 18.85
N LEU A 117 21.09 -2.94 18.22
CA LEU A 117 21.79 -1.86 17.52
C LEU A 117 22.13 -0.67 18.43
N GLY A 118 21.73 -0.68 19.70
CA GLY A 118 21.89 0.43 20.64
C GLY A 118 21.11 1.69 20.27
N ILE A 119 20.06 1.57 19.46
CA ILE A 119 19.22 2.65 18.93
C ILE A 119 18.03 2.90 19.87
N LYS A 120 17.66 4.17 20.04
CA LYS A 120 16.51 4.59 20.85
C LYS A 120 15.41 5.21 19.99
N GLU A 121 14.20 5.28 20.56
CA GLU A 121 13.08 6.03 19.97
C GLU A 121 13.51 7.45 19.60
N GLY A 122 13.21 7.87 18.38
CA GLY A 122 13.50 9.22 17.88
C GLY A 122 14.94 9.44 17.39
N ASP A 123 15.86 8.49 17.57
CA ASP A 123 17.21 8.57 17.01
C ASP A 123 17.15 8.71 15.47
N ARG A 124 18.09 9.47 14.90
CA ARG A 124 18.28 9.50 13.45
C ARG A 124 19.20 8.35 13.03
N VAL A 125 18.76 7.61 12.03
CA VAL A 125 19.50 6.47 11.47
C VAL A 125 19.58 6.56 9.97
N ILE A 126 20.64 5.99 9.43
CA ILE A 126 20.79 5.77 8.00
C ILE A 126 20.23 4.38 7.70
N VAL A 127 19.21 4.33 6.86
CA VAL A 127 18.66 3.10 6.28
C VAL A 127 19.24 2.96 4.88
N LYS A 128 20.16 2.01 4.72
CA LYS A 128 20.89 1.78 3.48
C LYS A 128 20.43 0.50 2.82
N GLY A 129 19.92 0.60 1.60
CA GLY A 129 19.69 -0.52 0.70
C GLY A 129 20.77 -0.60 -0.37
N LYS A 130 20.58 -1.54 -1.31
CA LYS A 130 21.52 -1.77 -2.42
C LYS A 130 21.60 -0.59 -3.41
N HIS A 131 20.48 0.07 -3.68
CA HIS A 131 20.38 1.11 -4.72
C HIS A 131 20.15 2.53 -4.15
N HIS A 132 19.79 2.62 -2.87
CA HIS A 132 19.40 3.89 -2.25
C HIS A 132 19.67 3.87 -0.74
N GLU A 133 19.82 5.04 -0.16
CA GLU A 133 19.93 5.24 1.28
C GLU A 133 19.13 6.47 1.70
N ALA A 134 18.54 6.41 2.89
CA ALA A 134 17.73 7.50 3.44
C ALA A 134 18.04 7.68 4.93
N VAL A 135 17.98 8.94 5.40
CA VAL A 135 18.08 9.25 6.82
C VAL A 135 16.69 9.40 7.39
N LEU A 136 16.36 8.59 8.40
CA LEU A 136 15.03 8.49 8.98
C LEU A 136 15.10 8.57 10.49
N ARG A 137 14.04 9.09 11.11
CA ARG A 137 13.84 8.92 12.55
C ARG A 137 13.36 7.50 12.86
N VAL A 138 13.87 6.94 13.94
CA VAL A 138 13.49 5.61 14.39
C VAL A 138 12.22 5.67 15.22
N ARG A 139 11.33 4.73 14.95
CA ARG A 139 10.22 4.36 15.81
C ARG A 139 10.40 2.93 16.29
N VAL A 140 10.51 2.75 17.59
CA VAL A 140 10.64 1.46 18.25
C VAL A 140 9.26 1.01 18.68
N LYS A 141 8.83 -0.16 18.20
CA LYS A 141 7.51 -0.68 18.52
C LYS A 141 7.61 -2.10 19.05
N GLN A 142 7.01 -2.30 20.23
CA GLN A 142 6.88 -3.62 20.82
C GLN A 142 5.90 -4.47 20.00
N GLY A 143 6.32 -5.68 19.62
CA GLY A 143 5.52 -6.60 18.80
C GLY A 143 5.75 -6.50 17.30
N SER A 144 6.55 -5.54 16.82
CA SER A 144 7.02 -5.54 15.44
C SER A 144 7.98 -6.72 15.20
N LEU A 145 7.91 -7.30 14.00
CA LEU A 145 8.65 -8.50 13.64
C LEU A 145 10.16 -8.23 13.68
N LYS A 146 10.92 -9.15 14.29
CA LYS A 146 12.37 -9.05 14.35
C LYS A 146 12.98 -9.20 12.96
N GLY A 147 14.01 -8.42 12.65
CA GLY A 147 14.73 -8.46 11.39
C GLY A 147 13.97 -7.79 10.24
N THR A 148 12.99 -6.94 10.55
CA THR A 148 12.28 -6.13 9.57
C THR A 148 12.40 -4.64 9.88
N ALA A 149 12.33 -3.84 8.82
CA ALA A 149 12.29 -2.39 8.88
C ALA A 149 11.06 -1.93 8.11
N PHE A 150 10.15 -1.21 8.76
CA PHE A 150 8.97 -0.67 8.11
C PHE A 150 9.15 0.82 7.80
N ILE A 151 8.91 1.22 6.54
CA ILE A 151 8.92 2.62 6.13
C ILE A 151 7.59 2.95 5.44
N PRO A 152 6.84 3.97 5.89
CA PRO A 152 5.61 4.39 5.23
C PRO A 152 5.92 5.03 3.86
N GLU A 153 5.16 4.65 2.84
CA GLU A 153 5.42 5.04 1.44
C GLU A 153 4.85 6.42 1.06
N ASN A 154 4.12 7.05 1.98
CA ASN A 154 3.27 8.21 1.67
C ASN A 154 4.00 9.56 1.75
N PHE A 155 5.32 9.55 1.97
CA PHE A 155 6.11 10.75 2.21
C PHE A 155 6.95 11.14 1.01
N GLU A 156 6.79 12.38 0.52
CA GLU A 156 7.59 12.90 -0.60
C GLU A 156 9.08 13.00 -0.26
N ASP A 157 9.42 13.32 1.00
CA ASP A 157 10.80 13.54 1.46
C ASP A 157 11.67 12.26 1.42
N VAL A 158 11.03 11.10 1.35
CA VAL A 158 11.70 9.80 1.38
C VAL A 158 11.19 8.98 0.21
N PRO A 159 11.91 8.92 -0.91
CA PRO A 159 11.47 8.19 -2.09
C PRO A 159 11.64 6.68 -1.88
N VAL A 160 10.72 6.07 -1.13
CA VAL A 160 10.75 4.65 -0.74
C VAL A 160 10.87 3.72 -1.95
N ASN A 161 10.26 4.08 -3.08
CA ASN A 161 10.34 3.32 -4.32
C ASN A 161 11.78 3.18 -4.87
N CYS A 162 12.71 4.08 -4.52
CA CYS A 162 14.11 3.98 -4.94
C CYS A 162 14.86 2.83 -4.27
N PHE A 163 14.34 2.25 -3.17
CA PHE A 163 14.89 1.02 -2.59
C PHE A 163 14.57 -0.22 -3.43
N PHE A 164 13.56 -0.17 -4.30
CA PHE A 164 13.09 -1.28 -5.10
C PHE A 164 13.64 -1.21 -6.52
N LYS A 165 14.01 -2.36 -7.08
CA LYS A 165 14.39 -2.49 -8.50
C LYS A 165 13.54 -3.56 -9.16
N LYS A 166 13.00 -3.25 -10.33
CA LYS A 166 12.17 -4.19 -11.11
C LYS A 166 12.96 -5.49 -11.36
N GLY A 167 12.35 -6.62 -11.03
CA GLY A 167 12.96 -7.94 -11.19
C GLY A 167 13.87 -8.39 -10.04
N GLU A 168 14.16 -7.53 -9.07
CA GLU A 168 14.74 -7.94 -7.80
C GLU A 168 13.61 -8.30 -6.81
N GLY A 169 13.90 -9.21 -5.87
CA GLY A 169 12.96 -9.57 -4.80
C GLY A 169 12.75 -8.45 -3.79
N ILE A 170 12.15 -8.77 -2.64
CA ILE A 170 11.93 -7.78 -1.57
C ILE A 170 13.30 -7.22 -1.12
N PRO A 171 13.48 -5.89 -1.12
CA PRO A 171 14.75 -5.28 -0.76
C PRO A 171 15.09 -5.56 0.71
N ARG A 172 16.39 -5.68 0.96
CA ARG A 172 16.95 -5.73 2.31
C ARG A 172 17.77 -4.48 2.57
N VAL A 173 17.81 -4.07 3.83
CA VAL A 173 18.47 -2.85 4.28
C VAL A 173 19.35 -3.10 5.50
N LYS A 174 20.32 -2.21 5.66
CA LYS A 174 21.17 -2.07 6.84
C LYS A 174 20.78 -0.79 7.56
N ILE A 175 20.69 -0.87 8.88
CA ILE A 175 20.38 0.27 9.73
C ILE A 175 21.61 0.58 10.58
N SER A 176 22.05 1.83 10.54
CA SER A 176 23.15 2.32 11.37
C SER A 176 22.81 3.68 11.94
N LYS A 177 23.32 4.00 13.14
CA LYS A 177 23.22 5.37 13.67
C LYS A 177 23.92 6.35 12.74
N GLN A 178 23.34 7.53 12.64
CA GLN A 178 23.96 8.68 12.01
C GLN A 178 25.12 9.21 12.87
#